data_AF-A0A368F6I1-F1
#
_entry.id   AF-A0A368F6I1-F1
#
_cell.length_a   1.000
_cell.length_b   1.000
_cell.length_c   1.000
_cell.angle_alpha   90.00
_cell.angle_beta   90.00
_cell.angle_gamma   90.00
#
_symmetry.space_group_name_H-M   'P 1'
#
loop_
_entity.id
_entity.type
_entity.pdbx_description
1 polymer ?
#
loop_
_entity_poly.entity_id
_entity_poly.type
_entity_poly.pdbx_seq_one_letter_code
_entity_poly.pdbx_strand_id
1 'polypeptide(L)'
;MFGVFVQCPSLSLLNSYFLIPSIIDIRAISADLLLFHSIVHFLYFNEILLRILIVDLDIHHGQGTQQIFYEDKRVMVFSIHRYEDGKFWPHLRESNFDHVGDSEGAGYNINITLNEVTFLTVIGCLLFIFCAATCTVYLVR
;
A
#
# COMPACT_ATOMS: atom_id res chain seq x y z
N MET A 1 -2.71 9.70 -8.57
CA MET A 1 -1.34 10.25 -8.64
C MET A 1 -0.49 9.35 -7.79
N PHE A 2 0.23 8.43 -8.42
CA PHE A 2 1.08 7.46 -7.71
C PHE A 2 2.40 8.14 -7.30
N GLY A 3 2.89 7.85 -6.10
CA GLY A 3 4.11 8.44 -5.56
C GLY A 3 4.97 7.40 -4.84
N VAL A 4 6.16 7.13 -5.35
CA VAL A 4 7.14 6.27 -4.68
C VAL A 4 7.95 7.15 -3.72
N PHE A 5 7.90 6.88 -2.41
CA PHE A 5 8.55 7.69 -1.36
C PHE A 5 9.61 6.88 -0.59
N VAL A 6 10.84 6.86 -1.10
CA VAL A 6 11.94 6.18 -0.41
C VAL A 6 12.51 7.11 0.67
N GLN A 7 12.29 6.80 1.97
CA GLN A 7 12.81 7.60 3.08
C GLN A 7 13.80 6.82 3.94
N CYS A 8 15.06 6.75 3.48
CA CYS A 8 16.12 6.01 4.16
C CYS A 8 16.79 6.87 5.26
N PRO A 9 16.73 6.50 6.56
CA PRO A 9 17.36 7.28 7.64
C PRO A 9 18.89 7.38 7.52
N SER A 10 19.54 6.44 6.83
CA SER A 10 21.01 6.42 6.63
C SER A 10 21.48 7.07 5.32
N LEU A 11 20.57 7.48 4.43
CA LEU A 11 20.87 8.20 3.18
C LEU A 11 20.04 9.48 3.13
N SER A 12 20.56 10.56 3.70
CA SER A 12 19.91 11.86 3.86
C SER A 12 19.63 12.65 2.57
N LEU A 13 19.71 12.05 1.37
CA LEU A 13 19.82 12.81 0.11
C LEU A 13 19.00 12.32 -1.11
N LEU A 14 18.13 11.32 -1.00
CA LEU A 14 17.34 10.85 -2.15
C LEU A 14 15.84 10.79 -1.84
N ASN A 15 15.23 11.96 -1.66
CA ASN A 15 13.79 12.12 -1.87
C ASN A 15 13.56 12.20 -3.40
N SER A 16 13.39 11.05 -4.06
CA SER A 16 13.13 11.01 -5.49
C SER A 16 11.62 10.92 -5.75
N TYR A 17 11.05 11.97 -6.34
CA TYR A 17 9.66 11.98 -6.78
C TYR A 17 9.57 11.41 -8.19
N PHE A 18 8.93 10.25 -8.35
CA PHE A 18 8.43 9.82 -9.65
C PHE A 18 6.93 10.06 -9.69
N LEU A 19 6.52 11.14 -10.36
CA LEU A 19 5.12 11.45 -10.61
C LEU A 19 4.70 10.77 -11.91
N ILE A 20 3.82 9.78 -11.81
CA ILE A 20 3.21 9.14 -12.98
C ILE A 20 1.76 9.62 -13.02
N PRO A 21 1.37 10.40 -14.04
CA PRO A 21 0.01 10.92 -14.15
C PRO A 21 -0.96 9.77 -14.43
N SER A 22 -1.94 9.59 -13.54
CA SER A 22 -3.05 8.65 -13.71
C SER A 22 -4.03 9.21 -14.75
N ILE A 23 -4.08 8.63 -15.94
CA ILE A 23 -5.19 8.80 -16.88
C ILE A 23 -6.22 7.72 -16.56
N ILE A 24 -7.45 8.12 -16.24
CA ILE A 24 -8.56 7.21 -15.90
C ILE A 24 -9.00 6.48 -17.18
N ASP A 25 -8.39 5.32 -17.44
CA ASP A 25 -8.88 4.28 -18.35
C ASP A 25 -8.70 2.93 -17.63
N ILE A 26 -9.72 2.08 -17.65
CA ILE A 26 -9.72 0.71 -17.08
C ILE A 26 -8.53 -0.13 -17.59
N ARG A 27 -7.97 0.19 -18.76
CA ARG A 27 -6.75 -0.47 -19.27
C ARG A 27 -5.45 0.04 -18.66
N ALA A 28 -5.42 1.28 -18.15
CA ALA A 28 -4.26 1.91 -17.53
C ALA A 28 -4.00 1.41 -16.09
N ILE A 29 -5.04 0.92 -15.41
CA ILE A 29 -4.92 0.24 -14.10
C ILE A 29 -3.88 -0.87 -14.19
N SER A 30 -3.82 -1.62 -15.31
CA SER A 30 -2.86 -2.72 -15.48
C SER A 30 -1.40 -2.24 -15.61
N ALA A 31 -1.15 -1.16 -16.34
CA ALA A 31 0.21 -0.66 -16.60
C ALA A 31 0.81 0.05 -15.37
N ASP A 32 -0.01 0.78 -14.62
CA ASP A 32 0.43 1.51 -13.43
C ASP A 32 0.68 0.56 -12.25
N LEU A 33 -0.14 -0.49 -12.11
CA LEU A 33 0.12 -1.60 -11.18
C LEU A 33 1.43 -2.32 -11.52
N LEU A 34 1.72 -2.52 -12.81
CA LEU A 34 2.93 -3.24 -13.25
C LEU A 34 4.21 -2.48 -12.90
N LEU A 35 4.24 -1.16 -13.04
CA LEU A 35 5.44 -0.38 -12.70
C LEU A 35 5.65 -0.30 -11.18
N PHE A 36 4.57 -0.12 -10.41
CA PHE A 36 4.63 -0.16 -8.95
C PHE A 36 5.21 -1.48 -8.46
N HIS A 37 4.65 -2.60 -8.94
CA HIS A 37 5.16 -3.92 -8.64
C HIS A 37 6.60 -4.12 -9.11
N SER A 38 6.99 -3.55 -10.26
CA SER A 38 8.36 -3.64 -10.77
C SER A 38 9.39 -2.97 -9.84
N ILE A 39 9.06 -1.82 -9.24
CA ILE A 39 9.95 -1.12 -8.31
C ILE A 39 10.06 -1.88 -6.98
N VAL A 40 8.92 -2.33 -6.42
CA VAL A 40 8.91 -3.15 -5.21
C VAL A 40 9.75 -4.40 -5.44
N HIS A 41 9.50 -5.11 -6.54
CA HIS A 41 10.20 -6.32 -6.94
C HIS A 41 11.69 -6.06 -7.12
N PHE A 42 12.09 -4.97 -7.77
CA PHE A 42 13.51 -4.61 -7.91
C PHE A 42 14.18 -4.38 -6.55
N LEU A 43 13.58 -3.57 -5.66
CA LEU A 43 14.15 -3.27 -4.34
C LEU A 43 14.21 -4.51 -3.45
N TYR A 44 13.21 -5.37 -3.56
CA TYR A 44 13.06 -6.60 -2.80
C TYR A 44 14.02 -7.71 -3.27
N PHE A 45 14.07 -8.00 -4.57
CA PHE A 45 14.90 -9.08 -5.12
C PHE A 45 16.40 -8.76 -5.12
N ASN A 46 16.77 -7.49 -5.21
CA ASN A 46 18.17 -7.08 -5.09
C ASN A 46 18.61 -6.88 -3.64
N GLU A 47 17.76 -7.23 -2.65
CA GLU A 47 18.01 -7.08 -1.21
C GLU A 47 18.49 -5.68 -0.80
N ILE A 48 18.09 -4.65 -1.57
CA ILE A 48 18.46 -3.26 -1.33
C ILE A 48 17.83 -2.77 -0.01
N LEU A 49 16.69 -3.34 0.37
CA LEU A 49 15.94 -3.01 1.58
C LEU A 49 15.61 -4.26 2.38
N LEU A 50 15.86 -4.21 3.69
CA LEU A 50 15.55 -5.29 4.63
C LEU A 50 14.06 -5.34 5.03
N ARG A 51 13.36 -4.19 4.94
CA ARG A 51 11.93 -4.05 5.24
C ARG A 51 11.31 -2.96 4.36
N ILE A 52 10.11 -3.21 3.86
CA ILE A 52 9.36 -2.31 2.98
C ILE A 52 7.98 -2.07 3.59
N LEU A 53 7.50 -0.82 3.58
CA LEU A 53 6.12 -0.48 3.89
C LEU A 53 5.44 0.06 2.62
N ILE A 54 4.36 -0.59 2.21
CA ILE A 54 3.48 -0.14 1.14
C ILE A 54 2.27 0.52 1.78
N VAL A 55 1.96 1.75 1.34
CA VAL A 55 0.80 2.52 1.79
C VAL A 55 -0.11 2.75 0.59
N ASP A 56 -1.20 2.00 0.49
CA ASP A 56 -2.20 2.13 -0.57
C ASP A 56 -3.31 3.10 -0.12
N LEU A 57 -3.35 4.28 -0.73
CA LEU A 57 -4.37 5.32 -0.49
C LEU A 57 -5.35 5.44 -1.66
N ASP A 58 -5.33 4.50 -2.62
CA ASP A 58 -6.36 4.39 -3.63
C ASP A 58 -7.72 4.11 -2.95
N ILE A 59 -8.79 4.69 -3.48
CA ILE A 59 -10.13 4.46 -2.94
C ILE A 59 -10.57 2.99 -3.04
N HIS A 60 -9.97 2.23 -3.96
CA HIS A 60 -10.20 0.80 -4.12
C HIS A 60 -9.10 -0.02 -3.44
N HIS A 61 -9.48 -1.17 -2.89
CA HIS A 61 -8.52 -2.11 -2.31
C HIS A 61 -7.49 -2.60 -3.35
N GLY A 62 -6.21 -2.57 -2.99
CA GLY A 62 -5.10 -3.11 -3.77
C GLY A 62 -4.92 -4.62 -3.61
N GLN A 63 -5.92 -5.41 -4.02
CA GLN A 63 -5.97 -6.86 -3.84
C GLN A 63 -4.75 -7.60 -4.39
N GLY A 64 -4.22 -7.15 -5.54
CA GLY A 64 -3.02 -7.77 -6.14
C GLY A 64 -1.78 -7.61 -5.25
N THR A 65 -1.57 -6.42 -4.69
CA THR A 65 -0.47 -6.14 -3.78
C THR A 65 -0.58 -6.96 -2.50
N GLN A 66 -1.79 -7.01 -1.91
CA GLN A 66 -2.07 -7.83 -0.73
C GLN A 66 -1.73 -9.30 -0.99
N GLN A 67 -2.18 -9.87 -2.12
CA GLN A 67 -1.95 -11.27 -2.46
C GLN A 67 -0.47 -11.62 -2.64
N ILE A 68 0.33 -10.73 -3.24
CA ILE A 68 1.75 -10.98 -3.50
C ILE A 68 2.55 -11.08 -2.19
N PHE A 69 2.21 -10.28 -1.18
CA PHE A 69 2.98 -10.17 0.06
C PHE A 69 2.27 -10.77 1.28
N TYR A 70 1.15 -11.48 1.08
CA TYR A 70 0.28 -11.93 2.18
C TYR A 70 0.99 -12.81 3.22
N GLU A 71 2.00 -13.56 2.80
CA GLU A 71 2.79 -14.48 3.64
C GLU A 71 4.18 -13.93 4.01
N ASP A 72 4.52 -12.69 3.64
CA ASP A 72 5.88 -12.15 3.73
C ASP A 72 6.05 -11.01 4.76
N LYS A 73 6.70 -11.33 5.88
CA LYS A 73 7.04 -10.36 6.94
C LYS A 73 8.02 -9.25 6.55
N ARG A 74 8.67 -9.32 5.39
CA ARG A 74 9.56 -8.25 4.93
C ARG A 74 8.79 -7.06 4.37
N VAL A 75 7.54 -7.27 3.96
CA VAL A 75 6.71 -6.25 3.33
C VAL A 75 5.43 -6.06 4.14
N MET A 76 5.27 -4.89 4.72
CA MET A 76 4.00 -4.50 5.33
C MET A 76 3.13 -3.82 4.28
N VAL A 77 1.93 -4.34 4.05
CA VAL A 77 0.91 -3.73 3.18
C VAL A 77 -0.11 -3.04 4.07
N PHE A 78 -0.25 -1.74 3.92
CA PHE A 78 -1.23 -0.92 4.60
C PHE A 78 -2.15 -0.31 3.55
N SER A 79 -3.46 -0.55 3.61
CA SER A 79 -4.42 0.00 2.67
C SER A 79 -5.60 0.64 3.39
N ILE A 80 -5.94 1.87 3.00
CA ILE A 80 -7.23 2.49 3.36
C ILE A 80 -8.07 2.55 2.10
N HIS A 81 -9.26 1.94 2.13
CA HIS A 81 -10.12 1.91 0.96
C HIS A 81 -11.59 1.92 1.35
N ARG A 82 -12.43 2.35 0.42
CA ARG A 82 -13.89 2.27 0.58
C ARG A 82 -14.32 0.81 0.50
N TYR A 83 -15.12 0.37 1.46
CA TYR A 83 -15.54 -1.03 1.55
C TYR A 83 -17.06 -1.18 1.57
N GLU A 84 -17.77 -0.36 2.34
CA GLU A 84 -19.24 -0.40 2.48
C GLU A 84 -19.78 -1.81 2.74
N ASP A 85 -19.17 -2.51 3.70
CA ASP A 85 -19.47 -3.91 4.03
C ASP A 85 -19.37 -4.85 2.81
N GLY A 86 -18.39 -4.62 1.94
CA GLY A 86 -18.16 -5.40 0.72
C GLY A 86 -19.05 -4.99 -0.47
N LYS A 87 -19.88 -3.95 -0.33
CA LYS A 87 -20.73 -3.46 -1.43
C LYS A 87 -19.97 -2.58 -2.41
N PHE A 88 -18.81 -2.04 -2.04
CA PHE A 88 -17.96 -1.28 -2.94
C PHE A 88 -16.98 -2.18 -3.69
N TRP A 89 -16.65 -1.83 -4.94
CA TRP A 89 -15.68 -2.58 -5.74
C TRP A 89 -14.32 -2.65 -5.00
N PRO A 90 -13.63 -3.79 -4.93
CA PRO A 90 -13.80 -5.01 -5.75
C PRO A 90 -14.74 -6.09 -5.19
N HIS A 91 -15.53 -5.81 -4.14
CA HIS A 91 -16.48 -6.76 -3.54
C HIS A 91 -15.84 -8.04 -2.95
N LEU A 92 -14.63 -7.93 -2.43
CA LEU A 92 -13.87 -9.05 -1.89
C LEU A 92 -14.03 -9.14 -0.37
N ARG A 93 -14.16 -10.36 0.18
CA ARG A 93 -14.19 -10.57 1.63
C ARG A 93 -12.81 -10.27 2.24
N GLU A 94 -11.78 -10.50 1.43
CA GLU A 94 -10.37 -10.39 1.76
C GLU A 94 -9.90 -8.94 1.88
N SER A 95 -10.70 -7.98 1.41
CA SER A 95 -10.46 -6.55 1.61
C SER A 95 -10.82 -6.11 3.03
N ASN A 96 -11.48 -6.95 3.83
CA ASN A 96 -11.93 -6.54 5.16
C ASN A 96 -10.79 -6.47 6.18
N PHE A 97 -11.02 -5.76 7.29
CA PHE A 97 -10.00 -5.46 8.31
C PHE A 97 -9.41 -6.69 9.02
N ASP A 98 -10.12 -7.83 9.00
CA ASP A 98 -9.74 -9.07 9.66
C ASP A 98 -8.80 -9.96 8.82
N HIS A 99 -8.45 -9.51 7.61
CA HIS A 99 -7.46 -10.18 6.76
C HIS A 99 -6.09 -9.59 7.01
N VAL A 100 -5.35 -10.22 7.92
CA VAL A 100 -4.12 -9.66 8.51
C VAL A 100 -2.82 -10.24 7.96
N GLY A 101 -2.89 -11.06 6.91
CA GLY A 101 -1.78 -11.87 6.41
C GLY A 101 -1.86 -13.31 6.93
N ASP A 102 -0.95 -14.16 6.44
CA ASP A 102 -0.88 -15.57 6.83
C ASP A 102 0.58 -16.02 7.02
N SER A 103 0.78 -17.18 7.62
CA SER A 103 2.11 -17.77 7.86
C SER A 103 3.05 -16.77 8.56
N GLU A 104 4.25 -16.55 8.01
CA GLU A 104 5.22 -15.59 8.55
C GLU A 104 4.75 -14.13 8.39
N GLY A 105 3.87 -13.86 7.42
CA GLY A 105 3.32 -12.53 7.12
C GLY A 105 2.11 -12.14 7.98
N ALA A 106 1.67 -12.98 8.92
CA ALA A 106 0.59 -12.63 9.83
C ALA A 106 0.92 -11.35 10.63
N GLY A 107 0.03 -10.36 10.56
CA GLY A 107 0.21 -9.02 11.14
C GLY A 107 0.90 -8.01 10.20
N TYR A 108 1.30 -8.42 8.99
CA TYR A 108 1.94 -7.54 7.99
C TYR A 108 0.98 -7.11 6.87
N ASN A 109 -0.29 -7.51 6.89
CA ASN A 109 -1.34 -6.90 6.07
C ASN A 109 -2.32 -6.13 6.95
N ILE A 110 -2.58 -4.88 6.61
CA ILE A 110 -3.46 -3.98 7.37
C ILE A 110 -4.47 -3.36 6.42
N ASN A 111 -5.73 -3.76 6.56
CA ASN A 111 -6.85 -3.18 5.84
C ASN A 111 -7.64 -2.25 6.75
N ILE A 112 -7.75 -0.98 6.37
CA ILE A 112 -8.62 0.01 6.99
C ILE A 112 -9.83 0.21 6.08
N THR A 113 -10.93 -0.46 6.43
CA THR A 113 -12.16 -0.43 5.64
C THR A 113 -13.04 0.75 6.00
N LEU A 114 -13.32 1.61 5.02
CA LEU A 114 -14.28 2.71 5.19
C LEU A 114 -15.69 2.22 4.82
N ASN A 115 -16.48 1.87 5.83
CA ASN A 115 -17.90 1.51 5.67
C ASN A 115 -18.81 2.74 5.66
N GLU A 116 -18.35 3.84 6.26
CA GLU A 116 -18.94 5.16 6.15
C GLU A 116 -17.83 6.15 5.81
N VAL A 117 -17.92 6.81 4.65
CA VAL A 117 -16.85 7.71 4.20
C VAL A 117 -17.01 9.06 4.90
N THR A 118 -16.19 9.31 5.93
CA THR A 118 -16.05 10.65 6.53
C THR A 118 -14.62 11.16 6.37
N PHE A 119 -14.49 12.42 5.95
CA PHE A 119 -13.21 13.08 5.68
C PHE A 119 -12.25 13.07 6.88
N LEU A 120 -12.79 13.14 8.10
CA LEU A 120 -12.02 13.10 9.34
C LEU A 120 -11.34 11.75 9.59
N THR A 121 -11.99 10.64 9.19
CA THR A 121 -11.45 9.30 9.37
C THR A 121 -10.20 9.10 8.52
N VAL A 122 -10.23 9.58 7.27
CA VAL A 122 -9.09 9.50 6.35
C VAL A 122 -7.88 10.28 6.90
N ILE A 123 -8.10 11.53 7.36
CA ILE A 123 -7.02 12.36 7.93
C ILE A 123 -6.44 11.74 9.21
N GLY A 124 -7.29 11.19 10.08
CA GLY A 124 -6.85 10.52 11.30
C GLY A 124 -5.96 9.30 11.03
N CYS A 125 -6.35 8.47 10.05
CA CYS A 125 -5.55 7.31 9.64
C CYS A 125 -4.20 7.74 9.02
N LEU A 126 -4.18 8.79 8.20
CA LEU A 126 -2.94 9.32 7.61
C LEU A 126 -1.96 9.81 8.68
N LEU A 127 -2.43 10.55 9.68
CA LEU A 127 -1.61 11.02 10.81
C LEU A 127 -1.02 9.86 11.62
N PHE A 128 -1.76 8.77 11.80
CA PHE A 128 -1.28 7.58 12.50
C PHE A 128 -0.17 6.86 11.73
N ILE A 129 -0.29 6.74 10.40
CA ILE A 129 0.74 6.11 9.55
C ILE A 129 2.07 6.86 9.66
N PHE A 130 2.04 8.20 9.57
CA PHE A 130 3.25 9.02 9.69
C PHE A 130 3.90 8.94 11.08
N CYS A 131 3.12 8.65 12.13
CA CYS A 131 3.62 8.55 13.50
C CYS A 131 4.15 7.14 13.84
N ALA A 132 3.46 6.09 13.36
CA ALA A 132 3.78 4.69 13.65
C ALA A 132 4.94 4.17 12.79
N ALA A 133 5.12 4.74 11.60
CA ALA A 133 6.09 4.23 10.68
C ALA A 133 7.48 4.81 10.95
N THR A 134 8.26 4.06 11.74
CA THR A 134 9.71 4.23 11.86
C THR A 134 10.44 3.49 10.72
N CYS A 135 9.76 3.15 9.62
CA CYS A 135 10.28 2.32 8.53
C CYS A 135 10.97 3.14 7.44
N THR A 136 11.92 2.48 6.77
CA THR A 136 12.96 3.07 5.91
C THR A 136 12.51 3.37 4.47
N VAL A 137 11.33 2.91 4.01
CA VAL A 137 10.82 3.17 2.65
C VAL A 137 9.29 3.04 2.61
N TYR A 138 8.64 3.99 1.94
CA TYR A 138 7.20 4.05 1.73
C TYR A 138 6.86 4.05 0.25
N LEU A 139 5.92 3.23 -0.18
CA LEU A 139 5.41 3.30 -1.54
C LEU A 139 3.95 3.70 -1.46
N VAL A 140 3.62 4.90 -1.92
CA VAL A 140 2.27 5.45 -1.81
C VAL A 140 1.55 5.25 -3.14
N ARG A 141 0.47 4.47 -3.10
CA ARG A 141 -0.45 4.33 -4.22
C ARG A 141 -1.56 5.39 -4.13
#